data_AF-A0A7X7XEQ5-F1
#
_entry.id   AF-A0A7X7XEQ5-F1
#
_cell.length_a   1.000
_cell.length_b   1.000
_cell.length_c   1.000
_cell.angle_alpha   90.00
_cell.angle_beta   90.00
_cell.angle_gamma   90.00
#
_symmetry.space_group_name_H-M   'P 1'
#
loop_
_entity.id
_entity.type
_entity.pdbx_description
1 polymer ?
#
loop_
_entity_poly.entity_id
_entity_poly.type
_entity_poly.pdbx_seq_one_letter_code
_entity_poly.pdbx_strand_id
1 'polypeptide(L)'
;MNTATHSRITLAAVALCLAAGWTLADTARLSVLDYYRELPADVFQCEADAAPDPAARERLIVHRNIPHGYIRAMVERFPLEVALFRERDTVRDIVAVSLECGDGCMCRRLDFLVREADGWRSVRADVFPAAEAIEAALGRDTGYAFQLPETGTTIRVVDVESRAQLLTLPWDGRRFHISKQ
;
A
#
# COMPACT_ATOMS: atom_id res chain seq x y z
N MET A 1 -14.00 76.80 -45.13
CA MET A 1 -15.46 76.65 -44.92
C MET A 1 -15.84 75.21 -45.19
N ASN A 2 -16.67 74.65 -44.30
CA ASN A 2 -17.46 73.41 -44.38
C ASN A 2 -16.78 72.07 -44.03
N THR A 3 -16.86 71.79 -42.72
CA THR A 3 -17.27 70.56 -42.02
C THR A 3 -18.06 69.48 -42.79
N ALA A 4 -17.74 68.21 -42.51
CA ALA A 4 -18.66 67.07 -42.22
C ALA A 4 -17.82 65.78 -42.02
N THR A 5 -17.53 65.32 -40.80
CA THR A 5 -18.33 64.42 -39.94
C THR A 5 -18.75 63.12 -40.62
N HIS A 6 -18.12 61.98 -40.26
CA HIS A 6 -18.78 60.68 -40.23
C HIS A 6 -18.14 59.75 -39.17
N SER A 7 -18.87 59.61 -38.06
CA SER A 7 -19.14 58.47 -37.20
C SER A 7 -18.11 57.34 -37.09
N ARG A 8 -17.44 57.26 -35.93
CA ARG A 8 -16.75 56.06 -35.44
C ARG A 8 -17.78 55.11 -34.80
N ILE A 9 -18.00 53.94 -35.39
CA ILE A 9 -18.74 52.84 -34.74
C ILE A 9 -17.71 51.98 -34.01
N THR A 10 -17.68 52.08 -32.69
CA THR A 10 -16.84 51.24 -31.83
C THR A 10 -17.60 49.94 -31.54
N LEU A 11 -17.25 48.85 -32.23
CA LEU A 11 -17.71 47.50 -31.89
C LEU A 11 -16.88 46.96 -30.73
N ALA A 12 -17.45 46.97 -29.53
CA ALA A 12 -16.90 46.25 -28.38
C ALA A 12 -17.21 44.76 -28.54
N ALA A 13 -16.20 43.96 -28.92
CA ALA A 13 -16.31 42.51 -28.92
C ALA A 13 -16.23 42.01 -27.47
N VAL A 14 -17.36 41.53 -26.94
CA VAL A 14 -17.43 40.82 -25.66
C VAL A 14 -16.88 39.41 -25.89
N ALA A 15 -15.64 39.18 -25.45
CA ALA A 15 -15.06 37.84 -25.39
C ALA A 15 -15.70 37.07 -24.22
N LEU A 16 -16.67 36.21 -24.52
CA LEU A 16 -17.14 35.18 -23.60
C LEU A 16 -16.01 34.14 -23.45
N CYS A 17 -15.17 34.32 -22.44
CA CYS A 17 -14.28 33.25 -21.99
C CYS A 17 -15.15 32.15 -21.37
N LEU A 18 -15.49 31.14 -22.18
CA LEU A 18 -15.98 29.85 -21.71
C LEU A 18 -14.84 29.21 -20.91
N ALA A 19 -14.78 29.50 -19.61
CA ALA A 19 -14.05 28.69 -18.66
C ALA A 19 -14.74 27.33 -18.60
N ALA A 20 -14.38 26.42 -19.53
CA ALA A 20 -14.58 25.01 -19.32
C ALA A 20 -13.83 24.68 -18.03
N GLY A 21 -14.56 24.53 -16.93
CA GLY A 21 -14.01 24.00 -15.70
C GLY A 21 -13.62 22.56 -15.97
N TRP A 22 -12.34 22.31 -16.21
CA TRP A 22 -11.79 20.97 -16.09
C TRP A 22 -11.79 20.67 -14.60
N THR A 23 -12.91 20.21 -14.07
CA THR A 23 -12.87 19.42 -12.85
C THR A 23 -12.09 18.17 -13.24
N LEU A 24 -10.80 18.14 -12.91
CA LEU A 24 -10.09 16.87 -12.81
C LEU A 24 -10.97 16.02 -11.90
N ALA A 25 -11.58 14.97 -12.46
CA ALA A 25 -12.27 13.99 -11.67
C ALA A 25 -11.22 13.47 -10.69
N ASP A 26 -11.35 13.88 -9.43
CA ASP A 26 -10.52 13.36 -8.35
C ASP A 26 -10.89 11.88 -8.27
N THR A 27 -10.08 11.05 -8.93
CA THR A 27 -10.29 9.62 -8.94
C THR A 27 -9.95 9.19 -7.53
N ALA A 28 -11.00 9.04 -6.70
CA ALA A 28 -10.85 8.74 -5.29
C ALA A 28 -9.86 7.58 -5.14
N ARG A 29 -8.74 7.85 -4.46
CA ARG A 29 -7.70 6.84 -4.23
C ARG A 29 -8.31 5.67 -3.49
N LEU A 30 -7.96 4.46 -3.92
CA LEU A 30 -8.42 3.24 -3.29
C LEU A 30 -7.95 3.18 -1.83
N SER A 31 -8.83 2.69 -0.97
CA SER A 31 -8.50 2.41 0.43
C SER A 31 -7.80 1.04 0.56
N VAL A 32 -7.19 0.78 1.72
CA VAL A 32 -6.67 -0.57 2.03
C VAL A 32 -7.77 -1.63 1.99
N LEU A 33 -9.03 -1.27 2.28
CA LEU A 33 -10.15 -2.21 2.22
C LEU A 33 -10.50 -2.59 0.78
N ASP A 34 -10.42 -1.63 -0.15
CA ASP A 34 -10.66 -1.90 -1.57
C ASP A 34 -9.60 -2.85 -2.12
N TYR A 35 -8.33 -2.60 -1.79
CA TYR A 35 -7.24 -3.52 -2.13
C TYR A 35 -7.41 -4.89 -1.47
N TYR A 36 -7.75 -4.95 -0.17
CA TYR A 36 -7.93 -6.19 0.56
C TYR A 36 -8.95 -7.13 -0.08
N ARG A 37 -10.08 -6.59 -0.55
CA ARG A 37 -11.13 -7.36 -1.24
C ARG A 37 -10.62 -8.03 -2.51
N GLU A 38 -9.71 -7.37 -3.20
CA GLU A 38 -9.20 -7.78 -4.50
C GLU A 38 -7.89 -8.57 -4.43
N LEU A 39 -7.30 -8.72 -3.24
CA LEU A 39 -6.04 -9.46 -3.08
C LEU A 39 -6.13 -10.88 -3.67
N PRO A 40 -5.01 -11.41 -4.20
CA PRO A 40 -4.95 -12.78 -4.71
C PRO A 40 -5.41 -13.81 -3.67
N ALA A 41 -6.07 -14.87 -4.14
CA ALA A 41 -6.65 -15.89 -3.26
C ALA A 41 -5.61 -16.60 -2.37
N ASP A 42 -4.42 -16.82 -2.89
CA ASP A 42 -3.30 -17.45 -2.20
C ASP A 42 -2.74 -16.59 -1.04
N VAL A 43 -3.13 -15.32 -0.91
CA VAL A 43 -2.83 -14.51 0.29
C VAL A 43 -3.66 -14.98 1.49
N PHE A 44 -4.82 -15.58 1.23
CA PHE A 44 -5.78 -16.02 2.25
C PHE A 44 -5.75 -17.55 2.48
N GLN A 45 -4.66 -18.20 2.08
CA GLN A 45 -4.54 -19.65 2.15
C GLN A 45 -3.17 -20.02 2.71
N CYS A 46 -3.16 -20.95 3.65
CA CYS A 46 -1.95 -21.60 4.14
C CYS A 46 -2.04 -23.13 3.98
N GLU A 47 -2.83 -23.78 4.82
CA GLU A 47 -3.00 -25.23 4.87
C GLU A 47 -4.31 -25.66 4.19
N ALA A 48 -5.33 -24.80 4.15
CA ALA A 48 -6.63 -25.17 3.59
C ALA A 48 -6.53 -25.50 2.09
N ASP A 49 -7.39 -26.41 1.62
CA ASP A 49 -7.43 -26.79 0.20
C ASP A 49 -7.89 -25.64 -0.72
N ALA A 50 -8.62 -24.67 -0.17
CA ALA A 50 -9.13 -23.52 -0.90
C ALA A 50 -9.16 -22.26 -0.04
N ALA A 51 -8.81 -21.14 -0.65
CA ALA A 51 -8.99 -19.83 -0.07
C ALA A 51 -10.48 -19.49 0.15
N PRO A 52 -10.80 -18.66 1.16
CA PRO A 52 -12.14 -18.12 1.34
C PRO A 52 -12.60 -17.33 0.12
N ASP A 53 -13.89 -17.48 -0.18
CA ASP A 53 -14.60 -16.73 -1.21
C ASP A 53 -14.49 -15.22 -0.97
N PRO A 54 -14.37 -14.39 -2.02
CA PRO A 54 -14.15 -12.95 -1.87
C PRO A 54 -15.16 -12.25 -0.95
N ALA A 55 -16.42 -12.67 -0.98
CA ALA A 55 -17.49 -12.12 -0.13
C ALA A 55 -17.33 -12.48 1.36
N ALA A 56 -16.64 -13.57 1.69
CA ALA A 56 -16.40 -13.99 3.07
C ALA A 56 -15.12 -13.39 3.68
N ARG A 57 -14.15 -12.96 2.85
CA ARG A 57 -12.84 -12.44 3.31
C ARG A 57 -12.96 -11.28 4.29
N GLU A 58 -13.92 -10.39 4.10
CA GLU A 58 -14.11 -9.25 5.02
C GLU A 58 -14.55 -9.67 6.43
N ARG A 59 -15.20 -10.84 6.58
CA ARG A 59 -15.61 -11.37 7.87
C ARG A 59 -14.42 -11.90 8.69
N LEU A 60 -13.29 -12.17 8.02
CA LEU A 60 -12.04 -12.57 8.67
C LEU A 60 -11.34 -11.39 9.32
N ILE A 61 -11.71 -10.15 8.98
CA ILE A 61 -11.10 -8.94 9.53
C ILE A 61 -11.47 -8.81 11.00
N VAL A 62 -10.45 -8.82 11.87
CA VAL A 62 -10.59 -8.66 13.33
C VAL A 62 -10.18 -7.27 13.82
N HIS A 63 -9.45 -6.50 13.00
CA HIS A 63 -9.09 -5.11 13.30
C HIS A 63 -8.96 -4.28 12.03
N ARG A 64 -9.37 -3.00 12.10
CA ARG A 64 -9.36 -2.06 10.98
C ARG A 64 -8.85 -0.70 11.44
N ASN A 65 -7.86 -0.18 10.73
CA ASN A 65 -7.42 1.20 10.84
C ASN A 65 -7.30 1.80 9.43
N ILE A 66 -8.45 1.91 8.76
CA ILE A 66 -8.56 2.32 7.35
C ILE A 66 -7.93 3.70 7.06
N PRO A 67 -8.07 4.72 7.92
CA PRO A 67 -7.42 6.02 7.69
C PRO A 67 -5.89 5.93 7.59
N HIS A 68 -5.27 4.99 8.32
CA HIS A 68 -3.84 4.71 8.26
C HIS A 68 -3.47 3.57 7.30
N GLY A 69 -4.45 3.04 6.56
CA GLY A 69 -4.20 2.02 5.55
C GLY A 69 -3.85 0.66 6.12
N TYR A 70 -4.35 0.29 7.30
CA TYR A 70 -4.07 -1.00 7.94
C TYR A 70 -5.31 -1.87 8.19
N ILE A 71 -5.17 -3.17 7.96
CA ILE A 71 -6.14 -4.22 8.29
C ILE A 71 -5.40 -5.38 8.93
N ARG A 72 -6.02 -6.00 9.96
CA ARG A 72 -5.63 -7.32 10.46
C ARG A 72 -6.79 -8.28 10.37
N ALA A 73 -6.55 -9.44 9.77
CA ALA A 73 -7.50 -10.53 9.63
C ALA A 73 -6.97 -11.82 10.27
N MET A 74 -7.86 -12.78 10.49
CA MET A 74 -7.51 -14.12 10.96
C MET A 74 -7.82 -15.14 9.85
N VAL A 75 -6.76 -15.70 9.27
CA VAL A 75 -6.83 -16.71 8.21
C VAL A 75 -6.34 -18.02 8.82
N GLU A 76 -7.19 -19.05 8.87
CA GLU A 76 -6.81 -20.37 9.42
C GLU A 76 -6.23 -20.33 10.85
N ARG A 77 -6.65 -19.34 11.65
CA ARG A 77 -6.14 -18.99 13.01
C ARG A 77 -4.77 -18.29 13.03
N PHE A 78 -4.23 -17.95 11.87
CA PHE A 78 -3.01 -17.15 11.73
C PHE A 78 -3.34 -15.68 11.45
N PRO A 79 -2.59 -14.74 12.04
CA PRO A 79 -2.76 -13.32 11.75
C PRO A 79 -2.25 -12.99 10.34
N LEU A 80 -3.13 -12.42 9.53
CA LEU A 80 -2.81 -11.75 8.27
C LEU A 80 -2.85 -10.23 8.51
N GLU A 81 -1.70 -9.57 8.39
CA GLU A 81 -1.61 -8.11 8.38
C GLU A 81 -1.56 -7.60 6.93
N VAL A 82 -2.27 -6.51 6.67
CA VAL A 82 -2.26 -5.80 5.39
C VAL A 82 -2.05 -4.32 5.63
N ALA A 83 -1.04 -3.72 4.99
CA ALA A 83 -0.72 -2.30 5.12
C ALA A 83 -0.52 -1.66 3.75
N LEU A 84 -1.08 -0.46 3.57
CA LEU A 84 -1.01 0.32 2.34
C LEU A 84 0.11 1.37 2.41
N PHE A 85 1.09 1.25 1.52
CA PHE A 85 2.16 2.21 1.32
C PHE A 85 1.94 2.98 0.03
N ARG A 86 2.23 4.28 0.06
CA ARG A 86 2.12 5.13 -1.12
C ARG A 86 3.52 5.54 -1.56
N GLU A 87 3.80 5.32 -2.82
CA GLU A 87 5.05 5.79 -3.42
C GLU A 87 5.00 7.31 -3.61
N ARG A 88 6.09 7.99 -3.30
CA ARG A 88 6.21 9.44 -3.39
C ARG A 88 6.31 9.85 -4.85
N ASP A 89 5.63 10.93 -5.20
CA ASP A 89 5.65 11.54 -6.54
C ASP A 89 5.08 10.65 -7.65
N THR A 90 4.39 9.55 -7.29
CA THR A 90 3.68 8.68 -8.23
C THR A 90 2.25 8.43 -7.74
N VAL A 91 1.44 7.79 -8.60
CA VAL A 91 0.10 7.29 -8.24
C VAL A 91 0.13 5.83 -7.80
N ARG A 92 1.34 5.26 -7.60
CA ARG A 92 1.52 3.84 -7.33
C ARG A 92 1.31 3.56 -5.84
N ASP A 93 0.32 2.73 -5.58
CA ASP A 93 0.04 2.17 -4.27
C ASP A 93 0.67 0.77 -4.16
N ILE A 94 1.31 0.49 -3.03
CA ILE A 94 1.95 -0.78 -2.71
C ILE A 94 1.25 -1.37 -1.49
N VAL A 95 0.74 -2.59 -1.63
CA VAL A 95 0.04 -3.31 -0.58
C VAL A 95 0.99 -4.35 0.01
N ALA A 96 1.42 -4.14 1.25
CA ALA A 96 2.18 -5.13 1.98
C ALA A 96 1.23 -6.14 2.63
N VAL A 97 1.56 -7.42 2.52
CA VAL A 97 0.84 -8.53 3.18
C VAL A 97 1.82 -9.33 4.01
N SER A 98 1.47 -9.60 5.26
CA SER A 98 2.27 -10.42 6.19
C SER A 98 1.40 -11.49 6.79
N LEU A 99 1.69 -12.76 6.49
CA LEU A 99 1.05 -13.92 7.12
C LEU A 99 2.08 -14.60 8.01
N GLU A 100 1.85 -14.52 9.32
CA GLU A 100 2.68 -15.19 10.32
C GLU A 100 2.02 -16.51 10.72
N CYS A 101 2.67 -17.65 10.46
CA CYS A 101 2.12 -18.97 10.78
C CYS A 101 3.03 -19.81 11.68
N GLY A 102 3.65 -19.21 12.69
CA GLY A 102 4.49 -19.93 13.66
C GLY A 102 5.75 -20.59 13.06
N ASP A 103 6.54 -21.22 13.92
CA ASP A 103 7.81 -21.81 13.53
C ASP A 103 7.62 -23.08 12.68
N GLY A 104 8.47 -23.22 11.65
CA GLY A 104 8.46 -24.36 10.73
C GLY A 104 7.35 -24.35 9.67
N CYS A 105 6.44 -23.36 9.70
CA CYS A 105 5.40 -23.24 8.70
C CYS A 105 5.92 -22.66 7.38
N MET A 106 5.61 -23.34 6.27
CA MET A 106 6.03 -22.94 4.93
C MET A 106 5.19 -21.81 4.34
N CYS A 107 4.02 -21.52 4.91
CA CYS A 107 3.15 -20.44 4.43
C CYS A 107 3.57 -19.06 4.92
N ARG A 108 4.60 -18.96 5.77
CA ARG A 108 5.05 -17.68 6.32
C ARG A 108 5.43 -16.77 5.16
N ARG A 109 4.73 -15.65 5.05
CA ARG A 109 4.83 -14.76 3.88
C ARG A 109 4.99 -13.33 4.33
N LEU A 110 5.90 -12.62 3.67
CA LEU A 110 5.88 -11.17 3.59
C LEU A 110 6.04 -10.82 2.12
N ASP A 111 5.06 -10.14 1.53
CA ASP A 111 5.13 -9.70 0.14
C ASP A 111 4.64 -8.25 -0.01
N PHE A 112 5.02 -7.63 -1.11
CA PHE A 112 4.64 -6.27 -1.49
C PHE A 112 4.05 -6.33 -2.89
N LEU A 113 2.77 -6.00 -3.00
CA LEU A 113 1.99 -6.22 -4.21
C LEU A 113 1.54 -4.88 -4.80
N VAL A 114 1.54 -4.80 -6.12
CA VAL A 114 0.96 -3.69 -6.87
C VAL A 114 -0.14 -4.22 -7.77
N ARG A 115 -1.28 -3.53 -7.78
CA ARG A 115 -2.39 -3.83 -8.68
C ARG A 115 -2.08 -3.29 -10.07
N GLU A 116 -2.13 -4.16 -11.06
CA GLU A 116 -1.96 -3.88 -12.49
C GLU A 116 -3.26 -4.24 -13.23
N ALA A 117 -3.35 -3.91 -14.52
CA ALA A 117 -4.57 -4.14 -15.30
C ALA A 117 -4.99 -5.62 -15.32
N ASP A 118 -4.01 -6.53 -15.38
CA ASP A 118 -4.23 -7.97 -15.54
C ASP A 118 -4.07 -8.76 -14.23
N GLY A 119 -3.97 -8.08 -13.09
CA GLY A 119 -3.89 -8.73 -11.78
C GLY A 119 -2.90 -8.06 -10.83
N TRP A 120 -2.18 -8.87 -10.05
CA TRP A 120 -1.26 -8.40 -9.03
C TRP A 120 0.16 -8.83 -9.33
N ARG A 121 1.11 -7.93 -9.11
CA ARG A 121 2.53 -8.22 -9.27
C ARG A 121 3.27 -7.99 -7.94
N SER A 122 4.08 -8.98 -7.55
CA SER A 122 5.05 -8.80 -6.47
C SER A 122 6.16 -7.84 -6.88
N VAL A 123 6.47 -6.90 -6.00
CA VAL A 123 7.51 -5.88 -6.14
C VAL A 123 8.49 -5.93 -4.97
N ARG A 124 8.45 -7.01 -4.17
CA ARG A 124 9.27 -7.18 -2.98
C ARG A 124 10.76 -6.96 -3.26
N ALA A 125 11.28 -7.51 -4.35
CA ALA A 125 12.69 -7.36 -4.73
C ALA A 125 13.09 -5.90 -5.07
N ASP A 126 12.13 -5.09 -5.52
CA ASP A 126 12.37 -3.69 -5.89
C ASP A 126 12.37 -2.76 -4.66
N VAL A 127 11.51 -3.07 -3.68
CA VAL A 127 11.18 -2.15 -2.59
C VAL A 127 11.69 -2.59 -1.22
N PHE A 128 12.01 -3.87 -1.04
CA PHE A 128 12.35 -4.45 0.26
C PHE A 128 13.79 -4.97 0.26
N PRO A 129 14.55 -4.81 1.37
CA PRO A 129 15.88 -5.38 1.48
C PRO A 129 15.88 -6.90 1.30
N ALA A 130 16.92 -7.40 0.63
CA ALA A 130 17.15 -8.84 0.50
C ALA A 130 17.34 -9.49 1.89
N ALA A 131 16.98 -10.76 2.02
CA ALA A 131 17.03 -11.48 3.29
C ALA A 131 18.46 -11.50 3.86
N GLU A 132 19.46 -11.70 3.01
CA GLU A 132 20.87 -11.73 3.36
C GLU A 132 21.34 -10.40 3.95
N ALA A 133 20.80 -9.27 3.47
CA ALA A 133 21.13 -7.95 4.01
C ALA A 133 20.52 -7.75 5.41
N ILE A 134 19.30 -8.26 5.63
CA ILE A 134 18.62 -8.21 6.93
C ILE A 134 19.37 -9.10 7.93
N GLU A 135 19.71 -10.32 7.53
CA GLU A 135 20.46 -11.28 8.36
C GLU A 135 21.86 -10.77 8.70
N ALA A 136 22.58 -10.19 7.74
CA ALA A 136 23.85 -9.53 7.99
C ALA A 136 23.70 -8.35 8.96
N ALA A 137 22.59 -7.61 8.90
CA ALA A 137 22.32 -6.52 9.84
C ALA A 137 21.96 -7.02 11.25
N LEU A 138 21.28 -8.15 11.37
CA LEU A 138 20.97 -8.80 12.65
C LEU A 138 22.23 -9.33 13.32
N GLY A 139 23.20 -9.84 12.53
CA GLY A 139 24.49 -10.31 13.03
C GLY A 139 24.42 -11.56 13.91
N ARG A 140 23.28 -12.26 13.90
CA ARG A 140 23.01 -13.48 14.66
C ARG A 140 21.97 -14.33 13.94
N ASP A 141 22.06 -15.64 14.12
CA ASP A 141 21.06 -16.59 13.67
C ASP A 141 19.93 -16.66 14.70
N THR A 142 18.98 -15.73 14.60
CA THR A 142 17.77 -15.72 15.44
C THR A 142 16.54 -15.69 14.57
N GLY A 143 15.55 -16.49 14.93
CA GLY A 143 14.22 -16.41 14.33
C GLY A 143 13.67 -14.99 14.44
N TYR A 144 13.31 -14.40 13.31
CA TYR A 144 12.70 -13.07 13.26
C TYR A 144 11.40 -13.09 12.44
N ALA A 145 10.52 -12.15 12.77
CA ALA A 145 9.29 -11.88 12.05
C ALA A 145 9.21 -10.40 11.66
N PHE A 146 8.36 -10.10 10.68
CA PHE A 146 8.07 -8.75 10.25
C PHE A 146 6.70 -8.34 10.73
N GLN A 147 6.63 -7.21 11.42
CA GLN A 147 5.38 -6.61 11.84
C GLN A 147 5.08 -5.38 11.01
N LEU A 148 3.94 -5.37 10.33
CA LEU A 148 3.52 -4.23 9.53
C LEU A 148 3.07 -3.05 10.42
N PRO A 149 3.29 -1.80 10.00
CA PRO A 149 2.86 -0.64 10.76
C PRO A 149 1.34 -0.47 10.68
N GLU A 150 0.67 -0.44 11.83
CA GLU A 150 -0.69 0.08 11.92
C GLU A 150 -0.73 1.60 11.72
N THR A 151 0.28 2.30 12.24
CA THR A 151 0.48 3.74 12.08
C THR A 151 1.91 4.04 11.63
N GLY A 152 2.07 5.08 10.84
CA GLY A 152 3.36 5.41 10.22
C GLY A 152 3.71 4.44 9.08
N THR A 153 4.98 4.40 8.70
CA THR A 153 5.46 3.66 7.51
C THR A 153 6.69 2.81 7.78
N THR A 154 6.94 2.48 9.05
CA THR A 154 8.12 1.71 9.47
C THR A 154 7.72 0.29 9.81
N ILE A 155 8.25 -0.68 9.07
CA ILE A 155 8.12 -2.10 9.41
C ILE A 155 9.09 -2.40 10.56
N ARG A 156 8.63 -3.17 11.55
CA ARG A 156 9.51 -3.66 12.62
C ARG A 156 9.97 -5.07 12.31
N VAL A 157 11.26 -5.33 12.53
CA VAL A 157 11.80 -6.69 12.60
C VAL A 157 11.84 -7.06 14.08
N VAL A 158 11.14 -8.11 14.46
CA VAL A 158 10.99 -8.54 15.85
C VAL A 158 11.50 -9.96 16.03
N ASP A 159 12.01 -10.24 17.21
CA ASP A 159 12.30 -11.58 17.67
C ASP A 159 11.01 -12.41 17.76
N VAL A 160 11.00 -13.63 17.23
CA VAL A 160 9.76 -14.44 17.18
C VAL A 160 9.27 -14.84 18.56
N GLU A 161 10.19 -15.13 19.50
CA GLU A 161 9.84 -15.61 20.84
C GLU A 161 9.51 -14.45 21.78
N SER A 162 10.44 -13.52 21.95
CA SER A 162 10.31 -12.42 22.93
C SER A 162 9.49 -11.25 22.40
N ARG A 163 9.25 -11.17 21.09
CA ARG A 163 8.68 -10.02 20.38
C ARG A 163 9.47 -8.72 20.57
N ALA A 164 10.70 -8.82 21.07
CA ALA A 164 11.60 -7.67 21.19
C ALA A 164 11.93 -7.13 19.79
N GLN A 165 11.94 -5.80 19.66
CA GLN A 165 12.36 -5.17 18.42
C GLN A 165 13.86 -5.37 18.21
N LEU A 166 14.23 -5.86 17.02
CA LEU A 166 15.61 -6.11 16.63
C LEU A 166 16.13 -5.00 15.70
N LEU A 167 15.33 -4.65 14.69
CA LEU A 167 15.65 -3.63 13.69
C LEU A 167 14.37 -2.91 13.26
N THR A 168 14.56 -1.79 12.59
CA THR A 168 13.47 -1.07 11.91
C THR A 168 13.76 -0.94 10.44
N LEU A 169 12.69 -0.95 9.64
CA LEU A 169 12.72 -0.79 8.20
C LEU A 169 11.84 0.41 7.83
N PRO A 170 12.35 1.66 7.91
CA PRO A 170 11.62 2.84 7.49
C PRO A 170 11.42 2.89 5.97
N TRP A 171 10.24 3.33 5.54
CA TRP A 171 9.90 3.69 4.16
C TRP A 171 10.32 5.11 3.83
N ASP A 172 11.09 5.33 2.76
CA ASP A 172 11.49 6.69 2.32
C ASP A 172 10.51 7.35 1.33
N GLY A 173 9.47 6.61 0.91
CA GLY A 173 8.62 6.98 -0.21
C GLY A 173 8.83 6.13 -1.46
N ARG A 174 9.83 5.26 -1.51
CA ARG A 174 10.16 4.40 -2.66
C ARG A 174 10.62 3.00 -2.27
N ARG A 175 11.38 2.87 -1.18
CA ARG A 175 11.90 1.60 -0.68
C ARG A 175 12.07 1.61 0.84
N PHE A 176 12.16 0.43 1.40
CA PHE A 176 12.51 0.20 2.78
C PHE A 176 14.03 0.11 2.94
N HIS A 177 14.54 0.67 4.03
CA HIS A 177 15.97 0.67 4.35
C HIS A 177 16.22 0.01 5.69
N ILE A 178 17.36 -0.65 5.85
CA ILE A 178 17.74 -1.19 7.15
C ILE A 178 18.20 -0.05 8.06
N SER A 179 17.55 0.08 9.22
CA SER A 179 17.92 1.04 10.26
C SER A 179 18.07 0.31 11.60
N LYS A 180 19.31 0.30 12.11
CA LYS A 180 19.58 -0.11 13.50
C LYS A 180 19.18 1.05 14.42
N GLN A 181 18.61 0.72 15.59
CA GLN A 181 18.49 1.69 16.67
C GLN A 181 19.83 1.88 17.36
#